data_AF-A0A1J4JUT3-F1
#
_entry.id   AF-A0A1J4JUT3-F1
#
_cell.length_a   1.000
_cell.length_b   1.000
_cell.length_c   1.000
_cell.angle_alpha   90.00
_cell.angle_beta   90.00
_cell.angle_gamma   90.00
#
_symmetry.space_group_name_H-M   'P 1'
#
loop_
_entity.id
_entity.type
_entity.pdbx_description
1 polymer ?
#
loop_
_entity_poly.entity_id
_entity_poly.type
_entity_poly.pdbx_seq_one_letter_code
_entity_poly.pdbx_strand_id
1 'polypeptide(L)'
;MDKSAQIDVLRKEHQNAVNNYDFDRAEMISRQIQRLRTEQSREQENYHLGALNLDLDEQREKINGETARTDAALMTKLVNLQKRFHNRYKILQEKHTQQLTDLSLEHTMALEREASRPIPEADTLLQQSKIYGRDHNYTAAKATYQEAMKIKNQVNEERKKECNILFMKAEQQLKDRQAREIRLLEEKQEAAKEEINGQYTKCKNMIDNKMKVKEIKINMKTAIASDWALSRSGRSSLSRQSNSVSRSHSRGSRLSQDSSRF
;
A
#
# COMPACT_ATOMS: atom_id res chain seq x y z
N MET A 1 -53.10 -21.30 -18.40
CA MET A 1 -53.66 -22.39 -17.56
C MET A 1 -52.50 -23.06 -16.84
N ASP A 2 -52.70 -23.50 -15.61
CA ASP A 2 -51.68 -24.27 -14.90
C ASP A 2 -51.43 -25.59 -15.64
N LYS A 3 -50.20 -25.81 -16.09
CA LYS A 3 -49.80 -27.03 -16.82
C LYS A 3 -50.02 -28.28 -15.96
N SER A 4 -49.97 -28.15 -14.62
CA SER A 4 -50.29 -29.23 -13.70
C SER A 4 -51.76 -29.65 -13.82
N ALA A 5 -52.66 -28.67 -13.80
CA ALA A 5 -54.10 -28.89 -13.96
C ALA A 5 -54.44 -29.45 -15.34
N GLN A 6 -53.74 -29.00 -16.39
CA GLN A 6 -53.91 -29.52 -17.75
C GLN A 6 -53.45 -30.97 -17.88
N ILE A 7 -52.34 -31.34 -17.23
CA ILE A 7 -51.87 -32.74 -17.17
C ILE A 7 -52.90 -33.61 -16.43
N ASP A 8 -53.50 -33.13 -15.36
CA ASP A 8 -54.50 -33.90 -14.60
C ASP A 8 -55.81 -34.11 -15.37
N VAL A 9 -56.24 -33.12 -16.16
CA VAL A 9 -57.38 -33.30 -17.10
C VAL A 9 -57.02 -34.33 -18.18
N LEU A 10 -55.86 -34.22 -18.81
CA LEU A 10 -55.41 -35.16 -19.83
C LEU A 10 -55.24 -36.58 -19.28
N ARG A 11 -54.85 -36.76 -18.00
CA ARG A 11 -54.80 -38.08 -17.34
C ARG A 11 -56.19 -38.72 -17.23
N LYS A 12 -57.21 -37.93 -16.89
CA LYS A 12 -58.61 -38.40 -16.82
C LYS A 12 -59.13 -38.78 -18.22
N GLU A 13 -58.83 -37.96 -19.23
CA GLU A 13 -59.20 -38.23 -20.62
C GLU A 13 -58.49 -39.46 -21.19
N HIS A 14 -57.20 -39.63 -20.88
CA HIS A 14 -56.44 -40.84 -21.21
C HIS A 14 -57.10 -42.09 -20.61
N GLN A 15 -57.45 -42.06 -19.32
CA GLN A 15 -58.11 -43.19 -18.66
C GLN A 15 -59.47 -43.51 -19.31
N ASN A 16 -60.23 -42.49 -19.69
CA ASN A 16 -61.49 -42.66 -20.41
C ASN A 16 -61.29 -43.26 -21.81
N ALA A 17 -60.27 -42.84 -22.56
CA ALA A 17 -59.94 -43.41 -23.86
C ALA A 17 -59.52 -44.89 -23.76
N VAL A 18 -58.72 -45.24 -22.74
CA VAL A 18 -58.35 -46.63 -22.43
C VAL A 18 -59.58 -47.48 -22.07
N ASN A 19 -60.48 -46.96 -21.23
CA ASN A 19 -61.71 -47.65 -20.85
C ASN A 19 -62.68 -47.86 -22.04
N ASN A 20 -62.59 -47.01 -23.07
CA ASN A 20 -63.38 -47.09 -24.30
C ASN A 20 -62.66 -47.81 -25.45
N TYR A 21 -61.50 -48.43 -25.19
CA TYR A 21 -60.67 -49.13 -26.20
C TYR A 21 -60.19 -48.28 -27.38
N ASP A 22 -60.15 -46.94 -27.23
CA ASP A 22 -59.64 -46.00 -28.23
C ASP A 22 -58.15 -45.74 -28.00
N PHE A 23 -57.32 -46.70 -28.45
CA PHE A 23 -55.89 -46.72 -28.15
C PHE A 23 -55.10 -45.66 -28.91
N ASP A 24 -55.49 -45.32 -30.15
CA ASP A 24 -54.83 -44.26 -30.92
C ASP A 24 -54.98 -42.91 -30.22
N ARG A 25 -56.18 -42.63 -29.69
CA ARG A 25 -56.43 -41.43 -28.88
C ARG A 25 -55.66 -41.47 -27.57
N ALA A 26 -55.62 -42.61 -26.88
CA ALA A 26 -54.83 -42.75 -25.65
C ALA A 26 -53.34 -42.50 -25.89
N GLU A 27 -52.76 -43.00 -26.99
CA GLU A 27 -51.37 -42.76 -27.35
C GLU A 27 -51.10 -41.27 -27.61
N MET A 28 -51.96 -40.59 -28.38
CA MET A 28 -51.83 -39.14 -28.61
C MET A 28 -51.85 -38.35 -27.31
N ILE A 29 -52.80 -38.65 -26.40
CA ILE A 29 -52.91 -37.98 -25.10
C ILE A 29 -51.66 -38.26 -24.24
N SER A 30 -51.14 -39.49 -24.25
CA SER A 30 -49.92 -39.86 -23.54
C SER A 30 -48.69 -39.08 -24.03
N ARG A 31 -48.51 -38.97 -25.35
CA ARG A 31 -47.46 -38.13 -25.96
C ARG A 31 -47.62 -36.66 -25.57
N GLN A 32 -48.85 -36.16 -25.49
CA GLN A 32 -49.13 -34.79 -25.07
C GLN A 32 -48.82 -34.55 -23.58
N ILE A 33 -49.19 -35.48 -22.69
CA ILE A 33 -48.80 -35.44 -21.27
C ILE A 33 -47.28 -35.46 -21.14
N GLN A 34 -46.57 -36.28 -21.92
CA GLN A 34 -45.12 -36.35 -21.89
C GLN A 34 -44.48 -35.04 -22.31
N ARG A 35 -44.95 -34.39 -23.39
CA ARG A 35 -44.50 -33.05 -23.80
C ARG A 35 -44.72 -32.01 -22.69
N LEU A 36 -45.91 -31.96 -22.11
CA LEU A 36 -46.23 -31.02 -21.03
C LEU A 36 -45.36 -31.26 -19.79
N ARG A 37 -45.07 -32.52 -19.43
CA ARG A 37 -44.14 -32.84 -18.33
C ARG A 37 -42.70 -32.38 -18.64
N THR A 38 -42.24 -32.55 -19.88
CA THR A 38 -40.90 -32.06 -20.27
C THR A 38 -40.82 -30.54 -20.26
N GLU A 39 -41.87 -29.83 -20.69
CA GLU A 39 -41.91 -28.38 -20.63
C GLU A 39 -41.96 -27.86 -19.19
N GLN A 40 -42.79 -28.47 -18.33
CA GLN A 40 -42.86 -28.10 -16.92
C GLN A 40 -41.52 -28.34 -16.20
N SER A 41 -40.83 -29.42 -16.53
CA SER A 41 -39.48 -29.70 -16.00
C SER A 41 -38.47 -28.65 -16.49
N ARG A 42 -38.50 -28.28 -17.77
CA ARG A 42 -37.64 -27.22 -18.34
C ARG A 42 -37.90 -25.85 -17.71
N GLU A 43 -39.16 -25.51 -17.45
CA GLU A 43 -39.51 -24.24 -16.79
C GLU A 43 -39.06 -24.20 -15.34
N GLN A 44 -39.20 -25.31 -14.60
CA GLN A 44 -38.68 -25.42 -13.23
C GLN A 44 -37.14 -25.35 -13.20
N GLU A 45 -36.46 -26.02 -14.12
CA GLU A 45 -35.00 -25.93 -14.27
C GLU A 45 -34.56 -24.49 -14.60
N ASN A 46 -35.22 -23.82 -15.55
CA ASN A 46 -34.94 -22.43 -15.90
C ASN A 46 -35.16 -21.47 -14.73
N TYR A 47 -36.22 -21.67 -13.94
CA TYR A 47 -36.49 -20.85 -12.76
C TYR A 47 -35.42 -21.06 -11.68
N HIS A 48 -35.00 -22.31 -11.46
CA HIS A 48 -33.96 -22.64 -10.49
C HIS A 48 -32.58 -22.10 -10.92
N LEU A 49 -32.24 -22.19 -12.21
CA LEU A 49 -31.06 -21.57 -12.82
C LEU A 49 -31.10 -20.05 -12.69
N GLY A 50 -32.24 -19.41 -12.96
CA GLY A 50 -32.43 -17.97 -12.80
C GLY A 50 -32.24 -17.49 -11.36
N ALA A 51 -32.84 -18.18 -10.39
CA ALA A 51 -32.68 -17.88 -8.97
C ALA A 51 -31.23 -18.08 -8.48
N LEU A 52 -30.55 -19.11 -8.98
CA LEU A 52 -29.14 -19.35 -8.69
C LEU A 52 -28.28 -18.20 -9.26
N ASN A 53 -28.50 -17.79 -10.52
CA ASN A 53 -27.75 -16.70 -11.14
C ASN A 53 -27.93 -15.37 -10.40
N LEU A 54 -29.14 -15.07 -9.93
CA LEU A 54 -29.41 -13.85 -9.15
C LEU A 54 -28.65 -13.82 -7.82
N ASP A 55 -28.62 -14.93 -7.07
CA ASP A 55 -27.82 -15.03 -5.83
C ASP A 55 -26.32 -14.86 -6.10
N LEU A 56 -25.84 -15.32 -7.26
CA LEU A 56 -24.44 -15.16 -7.65
C LEU A 56 -24.09 -13.72 -7.99
N ASP A 57 -24.95 -13.02 -8.72
CA ASP A 57 -24.76 -11.62 -9.04
C ASP A 57 -24.79 -10.77 -7.76
N GLU A 58 -25.71 -11.05 -6.83
CA GLU A 58 -25.74 -10.40 -5.51
C GLU A 58 -24.44 -10.65 -4.71
N GLN A 59 -23.91 -11.88 -4.74
CA GLN A 59 -22.65 -12.21 -4.08
C GLN A 59 -21.44 -11.53 -4.76
N ARG A 60 -21.42 -11.44 -6.09
CA ARG A 60 -20.38 -10.71 -6.83
C ARG A 60 -20.41 -9.23 -6.51
N GLU A 61 -21.60 -8.63 -6.48
CA GLU A 61 -21.77 -7.23 -6.09
C GLU A 61 -21.28 -6.97 -4.67
N LYS A 62 -21.60 -7.85 -3.71
CA LYS A 62 -21.07 -7.76 -2.33
C LYS A 62 -19.55 -7.78 -2.29
N ILE A 63 -18.91 -8.66 -3.05
CA ILE A 63 -17.45 -8.74 -3.07
C ILE A 63 -16.84 -7.52 -3.78
N ASN A 64 -17.42 -7.06 -4.89
CA ASN A 64 -17.01 -5.81 -5.55
C ASN A 64 -17.13 -4.60 -4.61
N GLY A 65 -18.18 -4.56 -3.79
CA GLY A 65 -18.34 -3.56 -2.73
C GLY A 65 -17.33 -3.69 -1.60
N GLU A 66 -16.89 -4.90 -1.24
CA GLU A 66 -15.73 -5.11 -0.36
C GLU A 66 -14.44 -4.55 -1.00
N THR A 67 -14.18 -4.87 -2.27
CA THR A 67 -13.00 -4.37 -3.00
C THR A 67 -12.97 -2.84 -3.03
N ALA A 68 -14.07 -2.20 -3.45
CA ALA A 68 -14.18 -0.74 -3.50
C ALA A 68 -13.95 -0.09 -2.12
N ARG A 69 -14.47 -0.70 -1.04
CA ARG A 69 -14.21 -0.24 0.32
C ARG A 69 -12.74 -0.37 0.72
N THR A 70 -12.08 -1.46 0.35
CA THR A 70 -10.65 -1.63 0.61
C THR A 70 -9.78 -0.64 -0.15
N ASP A 71 -10.13 -0.33 -1.40
CA ASP A 71 -9.45 0.67 -2.21
C ASP A 71 -9.63 2.09 -1.63
N ALA A 72 -10.85 2.45 -1.23
CA ALA A 72 -11.13 3.73 -0.58
C ALA A 72 -10.38 3.87 0.76
N ALA A 73 -10.30 2.80 1.55
CA ALA A 73 -9.54 2.78 2.79
C ALA A 73 -8.03 2.94 2.55
N LEU A 74 -7.47 2.29 1.53
CA LEU A 74 -6.08 2.47 1.11
C LEU A 74 -5.81 3.94 0.75
N MET A 75 -6.63 4.53 -0.12
CA MET A 75 -6.46 5.91 -0.57
C MET A 75 -6.51 6.89 0.61
N THR A 76 -7.44 6.69 1.54
CA THR A 76 -7.54 7.49 2.76
C THR A 76 -6.27 7.39 3.61
N LYS A 77 -5.73 6.17 3.79
CA LYS A 77 -4.47 5.96 4.52
C LYS A 77 -3.29 6.66 3.82
N LEU A 78 -3.18 6.57 2.50
CA LEU A 78 -2.11 7.21 1.72
C LEU A 78 -2.17 8.75 1.81
N VAL A 79 -3.36 9.34 1.68
CA VAL A 79 -3.55 10.79 1.83
C VAL A 79 -3.18 11.25 3.24
N ASN A 80 -3.60 10.51 4.27
CA ASN A 80 -3.25 10.82 5.65
C ASN A 80 -1.74 10.68 5.89
N LEU A 81 -1.09 9.66 5.32
CA LEU A 81 0.36 9.50 5.37
C LEU A 81 1.06 10.72 4.75
N GLN A 82 0.64 11.13 3.55
CA GLN A 82 1.20 12.29 2.86
C GLN A 82 1.04 13.57 3.68
N LYS A 83 -0.14 13.83 4.24
CA LYS A 83 -0.38 14.99 5.12
C LYS A 83 0.53 14.99 6.34
N ARG A 84 0.70 13.83 7.00
CA ARG A 84 1.57 13.69 8.18
C ARG A 84 3.03 13.97 7.86
N PHE A 85 3.55 13.41 6.77
CA PHE A 85 4.94 13.65 6.37
C PHE A 85 5.16 15.07 5.86
N HIS A 86 4.21 15.63 5.11
CA HIS A 86 4.28 17.03 4.69
C HIS A 86 4.39 17.99 5.88
N ASN A 87 3.59 17.79 6.93
CA ASN A 87 3.70 18.60 8.15
C ASN A 87 5.07 18.43 8.84
N ARG A 88 5.58 17.19 8.91
CA ARG A 88 6.93 16.94 9.46
C ARG A 88 8.03 17.62 8.65
N TYR A 89 7.93 17.62 7.31
CA TYR A 89 8.85 18.34 6.44
C TYR A 89 8.84 19.84 6.73
N LYS A 90 7.64 20.42 6.86
CA LYS A 90 7.51 21.86 7.17
C LYS A 90 8.21 22.21 8.49
N ILE A 91 7.94 21.46 9.55
CA ILE A 91 8.58 21.66 10.86
C ILE A 91 10.10 21.47 10.77
N LEU A 92 10.55 20.44 10.04
CA LEU A 92 11.98 20.17 9.85
C LEU A 92 12.67 21.31 9.10
N GLN A 93 12.03 21.84 8.05
CA GLN A 93 12.55 22.96 7.27
C GLN A 93 12.61 24.24 8.11
N GLU A 94 11.58 24.56 8.88
CA GLU A 94 11.58 25.70 9.81
C GLU A 94 12.75 25.60 10.79
N LYS A 95 12.96 24.41 11.37
CA LYS A 95 14.11 24.15 12.25
C LYS A 95 15.45 24.31 11.52
N HIS A 96 15.58 23.81 10.30
CA HIS A 96 16.81 23.92 9.51
C HIS A 96 17.13 25.39 9.17
N THR A 97 16.12 26.17 8.81
CA THR A 97 16.24 27.61 8.59
C THR A 97 16.69 28.31 9.87
N GLN A 98 16.06 28.03 11.01
CA GLN A 98 16.44 28.62 12.30
C GLN A 98 17.90 28.33 12.67
N GLN A 99 18.36 27.09 12.48
CA GLN A 99 19.75 26.72 12.76
C GLN A 99 20.76 27.48 11.89
N LEU A 100 20.42 27.72 10.62
CA LEU A 100 21.28 28.51 9.72
C LEU A 100 21.29 29.99 10.11
N THR A 101 20.14 30.55 10.51
CA THR A 101 20.08 31.93 10.98
C THR A 101 20.87 32.11 12.28
N ASP A 102 20.75 31.17 13.21
CA ASP A 102 21.50 31.19 14.48
C ASP A 102 23.00 31.11 14.23
N LEU A 103 23.44 30.20 13.34
CA LEU A 103 24.86 30.08 12.97
C LEU A 103 25.39 31.37 12.31
N SER A 104 24.59 32.00 11.46
CA SER A 104 24.95 33.29 10.85
C SER A 104 25.09 34.39 11.89
N LEU A 105 24.21 34.43 12.90
CA LEU A 105 24.28 35.39 13.99
C LEU A 105 25.50 35.14 14.89
N GLU A 106 25.81 33.88 15.20
CA GLU A 106 27.00 33.51 15.96
C GLU A 106 28.28 33.96 15.25
N HIS A 107 28.32 33.85 13.92
CA HIS A 107 29.44 34.30 13.10
C HIS A 107 29.62 35.82 13.13
N THR A 108 28.54 36.60 12.99
CA THR A 108 28.64 38.07 13.06
C THR A 108 29.12 38.50 14.45
N MET A 109 28.57 37.91 15.52
CA MET A 109 29.02 38.16 16.89
C MET A 109 30.47 37.74 17.12
N ALA A 110 30.96 36.67 16.48
CA ALA A 110 32.36 36.26 16.58
C ALA A 110 33.29 37.26 15.88
N LEU A 111 32.91 37.77 14.70
CA LEU A 111 33.67 38.79 13.99
C LEU A 111 33.77 40.10 14.80
N GLU A 112 32.68 40.54 15.42
CA GLU A 112 32.67 41.73 16.28
C GLU A 112 33.57 41.55 17.51
N ARG A 113 33.55 40.35 18.13
CA ARG A 113 34.43 40.01 19.25
C ARG A 113 35.90 40.03 18.83
N GLU A 114 36.26 39.43 17.71
CA GLU A 114 37.67 39.42 17.26
C GLU A 114 38.15 40.80 16.78
N ALA A 115 37.26 41.63 16.22
CA ALA A 115 37.58 42.99 15.80
C ALA A 115 37.80 43.95 16.98
N SER A 116 37.12 43.73 18.11
CA SER A 116 37.26 44.54 19.33
C SER A 116 38.38 44.06 20.26
N ARG A 117 38.91 42.85 20.04
CA ARG A 117 39.95 42.25 20.87
C ARG A 117 41.28 43.03 20.76
N PRO A 118 41.89 43.43 21.89
CA PRO A 118 43.13 44.22 21.89
C PRO A 118 44.30 43.46 21.23
N ILE A 119 45.27 44.22 20.74
CA ILE A 119 46.48 43.72 20.08
C ILE A 119 47.66 44.33 20.84
N PRO A 120 48.18 43.63 21.87
CA PRO A 120 49.16 44.19 22.79
C PRO A 120 50.39 44.78 22.09
N GLU A 121 50.90 44.11 21.06
CA GLU A 121 52.05 44.59 20.28
C GLU A 121 51.78 45.95 19.63
N ALA A 122 50.65 46.09 18.94
CA ALA A 122 50.24 47.38 18.35
C ALA A 122 50.01 48.45 19.42
N ASP A 123 49.44 48.10 20.58
CA ASP A 123 49.21 49.03 21.68
C ASP A 123 50.53 49.54 22.29
N THR A 124 51.56 48.68 22.40
CA THR A 124 52.88 49.08 22.87
C THR A 124 53.57 50.05 21.89
N LEU A 125 53.49 49.79 20.59
CA LEU A 125 54.04 50.69 19.55
C LEU A 125 53.29 52.03 19.52
N LEU A 126 51.97 52.03 19.74
CA LEU A 126 51.21 53.26 19.86
C LEU A 126 51.62 54.09 21.08
N GLN A 127 51.95 53.44 22.20
CA GLN A 127 52.49 54.13 23.38
C GLN A 127 53.89 54.69 23.09
N GLN A 128 54.77 53.93 22.44
CA GLN A 128 56.11 54.39 22.04
C GLN A 128 56.05 55.57 21.07
N SER A 129 55.17 55.53 20.07
CA SER A 129 54.94 56.64 19.15
C SER A 129 54.55 57.93 19.88
N LYS A 130 53.70 57.84 20.93
CA LYS A 130 53.36 58.99 21.78
C LYS A 130 54.56 59.54 22.55
N ILE A 131 55.46 58.67 23.02
CA ILE A 131 56.69 59.09 23.71
C ILE A 131 57.60 59.84 22.73
N TYR A 132 57.89 59.30 21.55
CA TYR A 132 58.67 60.01 20.53
C TYR A 132 58.05 61.35 20.11
N GLY A 133 56.71 61.43 20.07
CA GLY A 133 56.01 62.68 19.81
C GLY A 133 56.21 63.73 20.90
N ARG A 134 56.30 63.32 22.18
CA ARG A 134 56.62 64.21 23.31
C ARG A 134 58.07 64.69 23.28
N ASP A 135 58.97 63.84 22.81
CA ASP A 135 60.40 64.15 22.65
C ASP A 135 60.72 64.95 21.37
N HIS A 136 59.68 65.43 20.66
CA HIS A 136 59.77 66.16 19.40
C HIS A 136 60.45 65.40 18.23
N ASN A 137 60.58 64.07 18.34
CA ASN A 137 61.10 63.22 17.28
C ASN A 137 59.97 62.72 16.36
N TYR A 138 59.43 63.63 15.56
CA TYR A 138 58.22 63.39 14.76
C TYR A 138 58.40 62.35 13.66
N THR A 139 59.61 62.22 13.10
CA THR A 139 59.90 61.21 12.07
C THR A 139 59.82 59.80 12.64
N ALA A 140 60.45 59.56 13.81
CA ALA A 140 60.34 58.30 14.53
C ALA A 140 58.89 58.03 14.97
N ALA A 141 58.20 59.02 15.55
CA ALA A 141 56.82 58.89 15.99
C ALA A 141 55.89 58.43 14.85
N LYS A 142 56.03 59.02 13.65
CA LYS A 142 55.25 58.66 12.46
C LYS A 142 55.57 57.25 11.97
N ALA A 143 56.85 56.87 11.94
CA ALA A 143 57.26 55.52 11.54
C ALA A 143 56.69 54.45 12.47
N THR A 144 56.84 54.61 13.79
CA THR A 144 56.30 53.68 14.79
C THR A 144 54.77 53.61 14.75
N TYR A 145 54.08 54.73 14.51
CA TYR A 145 52.63 54.74 14.33
C TYR A 145 52.19 53.93 13.11
N GLN A 146 52.87 54.11 11.97
CA GLN A 146 52.56 53.38 10.74
C GLN A 146 52.80 51.88 10.91
N GLU A 147 53.86 51.49 11.62
CA GLU A 147 54.14 50.10 11.97
C GLU A 147 53.04 49.50 12.86
N ALA A 148 52.62 50.21 13.90
CA ALA A 148 51.52 49.78 14.77
C ALA A 148 50.22 49.55 13.99
N MET A 149 49.89 50.45 13.06
CA MET A 149 48.71 50.32 12.19
C MET A 149 48.82 49.13 11.23
N LYS A 150 50.02 48.89 10.68
CA LYS A 150 50.28 47.74 9.81
C LYS A 150 50.05 46.42 10.54
N ILE A 151 50.61 46.27 11.75
CA ILE A 151 50.41 45.09 12.60
C ILE A 151 48.94 44.91 12.95
N LYS A 152 48.26 45.99 13.38
CA LYS A 152 46.83 45.96 13.71
C LYS A 152 45.98 45.46 12.54
N ASN A 153 46.26 45.93 11.33
CA ASN A 153 45.52 45.50 10.14
C ASN A 153 45.80 44.03 9.79
N GLN A 154 47.07 43.61 9.81
CA GLN A 154 47.46 42.22 9.52
C GLN A 154 46.79 41.23 10.48
N VAL A 155 46.90 41.46 11.79
CA VAL A 155 46.31 40.58 12.81
C VAL A 155 44.78 40.55 12.70
N ASN A 156 44.13 41.68 12.45
CA ASN A 156 42.68 41.71 12.27
C ASN A 156 42.23 40.96 11.01
N GLU A 157 42.98 41.04 9.91
CA GLU A 157 42.70 40.28 8.70
C GLU A 157 42.88 38.78 8.91
N GLU A 158 43.92 38.36 9.62
CA GLU A 158 44.17 36.97 9.98
C GLU A 158 43.02 36.41 10.84
N ARG A 159 42.65 37.10 11.92
CA ARG A 159 41.51 36.72 12.78
C ARG A 159 40.20 36.59 11.99
N LYS A 160 39.93 37.52 11.07
CA LYS A 160 38.75 37.46 10.19
C LYS A 160 38.79 36.22 9.29
N LYS A 161 39.93 35.91 8.68
CA LYS A 161 40.11 34.71 7.84
C LYS A 161 39.87 33.43 8.65
N GLU A 162 40.44 33.34 9.85
CA GLU A 162 40.23 32.19 10.74
C GLU A 162 38.75 32.01 11.13
N CYS A 163 38.07 33.10 11.53
CA CYS A 163 36.64 33.06 11.82
C CYS A 163 35.82 32.57 10.63
N ASN A 164 36.14 33.03 9.42
CA ASN A 164 35.44 32.61 8.20
C ASN A 164 35.68 31.13 7.89
N ILE A 165 36.90 30.62 8.09
CA ILE A 165 37.21 29.19 7.90
C ILE A 165 36.40 28.33 8.88
N LEU A 166 36.33 28.74 10.16
CA LEU A 166 35.55 28.04 11.17
C LEU A 166 34.05 28.06 10.85
N PHE A 167 33.53 29.21 10.41
CA PHE A 167 32.14 29.33 9.98
C PHE A 167 31.81 28.43 8.80
N MET A 168 32.63 28.45 7.73
CA MET A 168 32.42 27.60 6.56
C MET A 168 32.41 26.12 6.92
N LYS A 169 33.30 25.69 7.82
CA LYS A 169 33.34 24.31 8.31
C LYS A 169 32.09 23.96 9.11
N ALA A 170 31.64 24.84 10.00
CA ALA A 170 30.43 24.63 10.79
C ALA A 170 29.17 24.60 9.90
N GLU A 171 29.08 25.48 8.92
CA GLU A 171 28.00 25.55 7.94
C GLU A 171 27.92 24.26 7.12
N GLN A 172 29.05 23.76 6.62
CA GLN A 172 29.10 22.50 5.88
C GLN A 172 28.65 21.32 6.75
N GLN A 173 29.15 21.22 7.98
CA GLN A 173 28.75 20.16 8.91
C GLN A 173 27.25 20.21 9.25
N LEU A 174 26.69 21.41 9.37
CA LEU A 174 25.27 21.61 9.59
C LEU A 174 24.45 21.17 8.38
N LYS A 175 24.83 21.59 7.16
CA LYS A 175 24.18 21.16 5.91
C LYS A 175 24.23 19.65 5.72
N ASP A 176 25.38 19.01 5.99
CA ASP A 176 25.51 17.55 5.91
C ASP A 176 24.60 16.84 6.92
N ARG A 177 24.45 17.38 8.12
CA ARG A 177 23.50 16.87 9.12
C ARG A 177 22.05 17.04 8.65
N GLN A 178 21.68 18.21 8.14
CA GLN A 178 20.35 18.50 7.62
C GLN A 178 19.99 17.57 6.45
N ALA A 179 20.93 17.33 5.53
CA ALA A 179 20.76 16.40 4.41
C ALA A 179 20.52 14.95 4.89
N ARG A 180 21.25 14.49 5.93
CA ARG A 180 21.01 13.18 6.54
C ARG A 180 19.64 13.09 7.20
N GLU A 181 19.20 14.14 7.90
CA GLU A 181 17.87 14.17 8.52
C GLU A 181 16.75 14.10 7.46
N ILE A 182 16.90 14.79 6.33
CA ILE A 182 15.95 14.74 5.20
C ILE A 182 15.90 13.32 4.62
N ARG A 183 17.05 12.71 4.29
CA ARG A 183 17.11 11.34 3.77
C ARG A 183 16.45 10.33 4.70
N LEU A 184 16.69 10.44 6.00
CA LEU A 184 16.09 9.57 6.99
C LEU A 184 14.56 9.76 7.09
N LEU A 185 14.07 10.98 6.84
CA LEU A 185 12.63 11.24 6.77
C LEU A 185 12.00 10.64 5.50
N GLU A 186 12.70 10.72 4.36
CA GLU A 186 12.31 10.09 3.08
C GLU A 186 12.21 8.56 3.23
N GLU A 187 13.24 7.94 3.78
CA GLU A 187 13.29 6.49 4.05
C GLU A 187 12.13 6.06 4.95
N LYS A 188 11.84 6.82 6.01
CA LYS A 188 10.68 6.55 6.89
C LYS A 188 9.35 6.71 6.17
N GLN A 189 9.25 7.64 5.21
CA GLN A 189 8.05 7.81 4.41
C GLN A 189 7.84 6.64 3.47
N GLU A 190 8.90 6.19 2.81
CA GLU A 190 8.89 5.05 1.90
C GLU A 190 8.54 3.75 2.63
N ALA A 191 9.21 3.45 3.73
CA ALA A 191 8.90 2.28 4.56
C ALA A 191 7.43 2.26 5.03
N ALA A 192 6.88 3.43 5.41
CA ALA A 192 5.47 3.52 5.81
C ALA A 192 4.50 3.34 4.62
N LYS A 193 4.87 3.79 3.40
CA LYS A 193 4.10 3.51 2.18
C LYS A 193 4.12 2.02 1.85
N GLU A 194 5.30 1.39 1.92
CA GLU A 194 5.47 -0.05 1.69
C GLU A 194 4.64 -0.87 2.68
N GLU A 195 4.60 -0.50 3.95
CA GLU A 195 3.77 -1.17 4.96
C GLU A 195 2.28 -1.09 4.60
N ILE A 196 1.78 0.10 4.22
CA ILE A 196 0.39 0.29 3.80
C ILE A 196 0.08 -0.56 2.55
N ASN A 197 0.98 -0.57 1.57
CA ASN A 197 0.83 -1.37 0.35
C ASN A 197 0.87 -2.88 0.66
N GLY A 198 1.74 -3.31 1.58
CA GLY A 198 1.81 -4.69 2.06
C GLY A 198 0.54 -5.15 2.79
N GLN A 199 -0.10 -4.26 3.56
CA GLN A 199 -1.42 -4.54 4.14
C GLN A 199 -2.50 -4.65 3.05
N TYR A 200 -2.47 -3.76 2.06
CA TYR A 200 -3.43 -3.76 0.96
C TYR A 200 -3.31 -5.02 0.10
N THR A 201 -2.11 -5.43 -0.29
CA THR A 201 -1.91 -6.66 -1.09
C THR A 201 -2.41 -7.90 -0.36
N LYS A 202 -2.21 -7.99 0.96
CA LYS A 202 -2.80 -9.06 1.79
C LYS A 202 -4.33 -9.05 1.73
N CYS A 203 -4.96 -7.90 1.96
CA CYS A 203 -6.43 -7.77 1.89
C CYS A 203 -6.97 -8.09 0.49
N LYS A 204 -6.31 -7.62 -0.56
CA LYS A 204 -6.67 -7.87 -1.96
C LYS A 204 -6.58 -9.36 -2.29
N ASN A 205 -5.48 -10.01 -1.93
CA ASN A 205 -5.32 -11.46 -2.12
C ASN A 205 -6.42 -12.26 -1.41
N MET A 206 -6.83 -11.84 -0.21
CA MET A 206 -7.95 -12.47 0.49
C MET A 206 -9.27 -12.32 -0.27
N ILE A 207 -9.56 -11.13 -0.81
CA ILE A 207 -10.75 -10.87 -1.60
C ILE A 207 -10.72 -11.66 -2.93
N ASP A 208 -9.60 -11.66 -3.63
CA ASP A 208 -9.42 -12.42 -4.87
C ASP A 208 -9.60 -13.92 -4.64
N ASN A 209 -9.08 -14.44 -3.52
CA ASN A 209 -9.30 -15.83 -3.13
C ASN A 209 -10.77 -16.12 -2.80
N LYS A 210 -11.49 -15.20 -2.14
CA LYS A 210 -12.94 -15.33 -1.93
C LYS A 210 -13.67 -15.41 -3.28
N MET A 211 -13.32 -14.55 -4.24
CA MET A 211 -13.90 -14.58 -5.59
C MET A 211 -13.65 -15.92 -6.29
N LYS A 212 -12.40 -16.38 -6.32
CA LYS A 212 -12.02 -17.66 -6.95
C LYS A 212 -12.74 -18.85 -6.31
N VAL A 213 -12.83 -18.90 -4.98
CA VAL A 213 -13.55 -19.97 -4.27
C VAL A 213 -15.03 -19.97 -4.64
N LYS A 214 -15.64 -18.78 -4.78
CA LYS A 214 -17.03 -18.67 -5.23
C LYS A 214 -17.20 -19.14 -6.67
N GLU A 215 -16.32 -18.75 -7.58
CA GLU A 215 -16.30 -19.21 -8.98
C GLU A 215 -16.15 -20.73 -9.10
N ILE A 216 -15.23 -21.34 -8.35
CA ILE A 216 -15.06 -22.79 -8.32
C ILE A 216 -16.32 -23.48 -7.79
N LYS A 217 -16.92 -22.95 -6.71
CA LYS A 217 -18.18 -23.50 -6.16
C LYS A 217 -19.33 -23.43 -7.16
N ILE A 218 -19.37 -22.40 -8.00
CA ILE A 218 -20.34 -22.25 -9.09
C ILE A 218 -20.10 -23.34 -10.13
N ASN A 219 -18.88 -23.44 -10.65
CA ASN A 219 -18.51 -24.41 -11.69
C ASN A 219 -18.76 -25.86 -11.23
N MET A 220 -18.54 -26.17 -9.95
CA MET A 220 -18.88 -27.48 -9.39
C MET A 220 -20.39 -27.74 -9.34
N LYS A 221 -21.19 -26.75 -8.92
CA LYS A 221 -22.66 -26.90 -8.86
C LYS A 221 -23.27 -27.07 -10.24
N THR A 222 -22.80 -26.32 -11.24
CA THR A 222 -23.27 -26.44 -12.62
C THR A 222 -22.85 -27.77 -13.25
N ALA A 223 -21.62 -28.23 -13.01
CA ALA A 223 -21.15 -29.53 -13.45
C ALA A 223 -21.99 -30.68 -12.86
N ILE A 224 -22.27 -30.66 -11.54
CA ILE A 224 -23.11 -31.66 -10.89
C ILE A 224 -24.53 -31.61 -11.46
N ALA A 225 -25.13 -30.43 -11.65
CA ALA A 225 -26.46 -30.31 -12.24
C ALA A 225 -26.53 -30.91 -13.66
N SER A 226 -25.49 -30.70 -14.49
CA SER A 226 -25.42 -31.30 -15.83
C SER A 226 -25.26 -32.84 -15.81
N ASP A 227 -24.49 -33.38 -14.86
CA ASP A 227 -24.23 -34.81 -14.74
C ASP A 227 -25.48 -35.59 -14.26
N TRP A 228 -26.26 -34.97 -13.38
CA TRP A 228 -27.57 -35.50 -12.95
C TRP A 228 -28.63 -35.46 -14.06
N ALA A 229 -28.60 -34.46 -14.94
CA ALA A 229 -29.52 -34.37 -16.08
C ALA A 229 -29.25 -35.48 -17.13
N LEU A 230 -27.99 -35.83 -17.36
CA LEU A 230 -27.57 -36.91 -18.27
C LEU A 230 -27.80 -38.31 -17.68
N SER A 231 -27.63 -38.47 -16.37
CA SER A 231 -27.79 -39.78 -15.70
C SER A 231 -29.24 -40.27 -15.58
N ARG A 232 -30.23 -39.41 -15.83
CA ARG A 232 -31.66 -39.74 -15.70
C ARG A 232 -32.32 -40.19 -17.01
N SER A 233 -31.65 -40.06 -18.16
CA SER A 233 -32.17 -40.47 -19.48
C SER A 233 -31.71 -41.86 -19.94
N GLY A 234 -30.87 -42.55 -19.15
CA GLY A 234 -30.35 -43.87 -19.52
C GLY A 234 -29.93 -44.72 -18.32
N ARG A 235 -30.89 -45.33 -17.62
CA ARG A 235 -30.62 -46.51 -16.78
C ARG A 235 -31.69 -47.58 -17.02
N SER A 236 -31.51 -48.30 -18.12
CA SER A 236 -31.87 -49.72 -18.17
C SER A 236 -30.88 -50.48 -17.29
N SER A 237 -31.44 -51.42 -16.53
CA SER A 237 -30.76 -52.34 -15.62
C SER A 237 -29.59 -53.06 -16.28
N LEU A 238 -28.39 -53.00 -15.69
CA LEU A 238 -27.40 -54.08 -15.82
C LEU A 238 -26.39 -54.04 -14.65
N SER A 239 -26.40 -55.16 -13.92
CA SER A 239 -25.22 -55.86 -13.41
C SER A 239 -24.28 -55.14 -12.42
N ARG A 240 -24.49 -55.47 -11.14
CA ARG A 240 -23.47 -55.54 -10.09
C ARG A 240 -22.24 -56.30 -10.59
N GLN A 241 -21.08 -55.64 -10.64
CA GLN A 241 -19.79 -56.32 -10.49
C GLN A 241 -18.94 -55.57 -9.47
N SER A 242 -18.72 -56.26 -8.36
CA SER A 242 -17.83 -55.91 -7.27
C SER A 242 -16.38 -56.05 -7.72
N ASN A 243 -15.61 -54.95 -7.66
CA ASN A 243 -14.16 -55.00 -7.64
C ASN A 243 -13.64 -54.33 -6.37
N SER A 244 -13.14 -55.19 -5.49
CA SER A 244 -12.28 -54.86 -4.36
C SER A 244 -10.95 -54.29 -4.85
N VAL A 245 -10.62 -53.06 -4.43
CA VAL A 245 -9.26 -52.51 -4.57
C VAL A 245 -8.74 -52.15 -3.19
N SER A 246 -7.61 -52.76 -2.90
CA SER A 246 -6.88 -52.78 -1.65
C SER A 246 -6.38 -51.40 -1.24
N ARG A 247 -6.58 -51.08 0.05
CA ARG A 247 -5.93 -49.99 0.76
C ARG A 247 -4.41 -50.22 0.79
N SER A 248 -3.63 -49.36 0.16
CA SER A 248 -2.22 -49.16 0.51
C SER A 248 -2.09 -47.91 1.35
N HIS A 249 -1.70 -48.12 2.61
CA HIS A 249 -1.19 -47.07 3.49
C HIS A 249 0.18 -46.62 3.00
N SER A 250 0.33 -45.38 2.55
CA SER A 250 1.62 -44.69 2.64
C SER A 250 1.54 -43.62 3.72
N ARG A 251 2.39 -43.84 4.71
CA ARG A 251 2.57 -43.05 5.92
C ARG A 251 3.07 -41.66 5.57
N GLY A 252 2.62 -40.69 6.35
CA GLY A 252 3.21 -39.37 6.41
C GLY A 252 4.67 -39.44 6.86
N SER A 253 5.48 -38.55 6.29
CA SER A 253 6.71 -38.05 6.86
C SER A 253 6.57 -36.54 6.95
N ARG A 254 6.30 -36.06 8.17
CA ARG A 254 6.58 -34.69 8.59
C ARG A 254 8.06 -34.67 8.93
N LEU A 255 8.86 -33.92 8.18
CA LEU A 255 10.16 -33.48 8.64
C LEU A 255 10.12 -31.97 8.78
N SER A 256 9.96 -31.55 10.04
CA SER A 256 10.39 -30.26 10.55
C SER A 256 11.92 -30.20 10.48
N GLN A 257 12.46 -29.18 9.82
CA GLN A 257 13.76 -28.63 10.22
C GLN A 257 13.62 -27.15 10.44
N ASP A 258 13.68 -26.85 11.74
CA ASP A 258 13.82 -25.57 12.38
C ASP A 258 15.31 -25.43 12.72
N SER A 259 15.99 -24.48 12.07
CA SER A 259 17.36 -24.00 12.31
C SER A 259 17.67 -22.99 11.19
N SER A 260 18.12 -21.75 11.38
CA SER A 260 19.01 -21.20 12.39
C SER A 260 18.89 -19.66 12.35
N ARG A 261 18.77 -19.00 13.52
CA ARG A 261 19.75 -18.03 14.04
C ARG A 261 20.87 -17.65 13.05
N PHE A 262 20.85 -16.41 12.57
CA PHE A 262 21.88 -15.38 12.78
C PHE A 262 21.28 -14.02 12.42
#